data_AF-A0A563D994-F1
#
_entry.id   AF-A0A563D994-F1
#
_cell.length_a   1.000
_cell.length_b   1.000
_cell.length_c   1.000
_cell.angle_alpha   90.00
_cell.angle_beta   90.00
_cell.angle_gamma   90.00
#
_symmetry.space_group_name_H-M   'P 1'
#
loop_
_entity.id
_entity.type
_entity.pdbx_description
1 polymer ?
#
loop_
_entity_poly.entity_id
_entity_poly.type
_entity_poly.pdbx_seq_one_letter_code
_entity_poly.pdbx_strand_id
1 'polypeptide(L)'
;MSKIKIITLILGLLLTTLTLAQSCNFNKLVDDLSKSSAEFNKIIDKEEGFSAWLILAKEAPSLRTQIEELNLVSKHLAEIKKAGGYKIWKAKLAQSTTTDKLPEFIEKIVGNLKADEATQALLRKDLNTRPELLTLFEKADNVKKIELAEAWKVVNSYPGLRVSEAILEDTRKLLTHTKLAESGLNKELLEQLVKGNRGAGATELQSLIQGYDNLITNGVKFENIDRLISDLNKGGNFAEGAQWVQRYMVKNTQEFAGKTVAFEQTLSVSGNLRRRIDLITQIDGELKSTYYEFKSVQKVPPANFAEQFIKDLNLDGVSELNQLRWIFDGKKVSSLEKKAFLDELLKRQDFLENKKILGIFSNYYKTKNISPNKLKKLLENNDNWFNEIFKIN
;
A
#
# COMPACT_ATOMS: atom_id res chain seq x y z
N MET A 1 23.65 -39.01 -4.91
CA MET A 1 23.55 -40.27 -4.14
C MET A 1 22.79 -41.27 -5.02
N SER A 2 23.33 -42.47 -5.27
CA SER A 2 22.74 -43.43 -6.21
C SER A 2 21.36 -43.91 -5.73
N LYS A 3 20.34 -43.94 -6.60
CA LYS A 3 18.97 -44.44 -6.34
C LYS A 3 18.96 -45.81 -5.64
N ILE A 4 20.00 -46.61 -5.84
CA ILE A 4 20.16 -47.94 -5.24
C ILE A 4 20.34 -47.84 -3.72
N LYS A 5 21.09 -46.86 -3.19
CA LYS A 5 21.32 -46.71 -1.74
C LYS A 5 20.06 -46.33 -0.96
N ILE A 6 19.19 -45.50 -1.55
CA ILE A 6 17.91 -45.09 -0.97
C ILE A 6 16.96 -46.30 -0.88
N ILE A 7 16.92 -47.13 -1.92
CA ILE A 7 16.09 -48.35 -1.94
C ILE A 7 16.59 -49.36 -0.91
N THR A 8 17.91 -49.50 -0.70
CA THR A 8 18.47 -50.44 0.28
C THR A 8 18.21 -50.00 1.74
N LEU A 9 18.24 -48.69 2.02
CA LEU A 9 17.92 -48.15 3.35
C LEU A 9 16.43 -48.30 3.68
N ILE A 10 15.56 -48.01 2.69
CA ILE A 10 14.10 -48.15 2.83
C ILE A 10 13.71 -49.62 2.99
N LEU A 11 14.31 -50.55 2.24
CA LEU A 11 14.08 -51.99 2.42
C LEU A 11 14.55 -52.49 3.79
N GLY A 12 15.68 -51.98 4.31
CA GLY A 12 16.22 -52.36 5.62
C GLY A 12 15.29 -51.97 6.79
N LEU A 13 14.61 -50.83 6.69
CA LEU A 13 13.63 -50.35 7.69
C LEU A 13 12.25 -51.01 7.58
N LEU A 14 11.87 -51.54 6.41
CA LEU A 14 10.58 -52.19 6.16
C LEU A 14 10.52 -53.67 6.58
N LEU A 15 11.66 -54.32 6.81
CA LEU A 15 11.72 -55.78 6.96
C LEU A 15 11.26 -56.35 8.32
N THR A 16 10.85 -55.53 9.29
CA THR A 16 10.54 -56.03 10.65
C THR A 16 9.06 -56.20 11.00
N THR A 17 8.07 -55.77 10.20
CA THR A 17 6.64 -56.02 10.52
C THR A 17 5.70 -55.94 9.29
N LEU A 18 5.49 -57.05 8.56
CA LEU A 18 4.59 -57.08 7.40
C LEU A 18 3.10 -57.12 7.80
N THR A 19 2.38 -56.03 7.51
CA THR A 19 0.91 -56.02 7.34
C THR A 19 0.52 -55.22 6.09
N LEU A 20 -0.63 -55.55 5.49
CA LEU A 20 -1.15 -55.02 4.20
C LEU A 20 -1.17 -53.47 4.11
N ALA A 21 -1.26 -52.75 5.24
CA ALA A 21 -1.31 -51.29 5.28
C ALA A 21 0.00 -50.58 4.86
N GLN A 22 1.16 -51.24 4.95
CA GLN A 22 2.45 -50.64 4.55
C GLN A 22 2.64 -50.58 3.01
N SER A 23 1.98 -51.45 2.24
CA SER A 23 2.10 -51.49 0.77
C SER A 23 1.59 -50.21 0.08
N CYS A 24 0.53 -49.59 0.62
CA CYS A 24 -0.06 -48.36 0.10
C CYS A 24 0.83 -47.12 0.35
N ASN A 25 1.59 -47.13 1.45
CA ASN A 25 2.51 -46.03 1.77
C ASN A 25 3.82 -46.12 0.97
N PHE A 26 4.27 -47.32 0.59
CA PHE A 26 5.48 -47.45 -0.22
C PHE A 26 5.33 -46.79 -1.61
N ASN A 27 4.23 -47.05 -2.32
CA ASN A 27 3.98 -46.43 -3.63
C ASN A 27 3.87 -44.90 -3.54
N LYS A 28 3.25 -44.39 -2.46
CA LYS A 28 3.16 -42.95 -2.22
C LYS A 28 4.52 -42.32 -1.91
N LEU A 29 5.37 -43.01 -1.15
CA LEU A 29 6.72 -42.53 -0.86
C LEU A 29 7.56 -42.45 -2.13
N VAL A 30 7.50 -43.47 -2.98
CA VAL A 30 8.20 -43.48 -4.28
C VAL A 30 7.70 -42.34 -5.17
N ASP A 31 6.38 -42.11 -5.22
CA ASP A 31 5.80 -41.00 -5.98
C ASP A 31 6.27 -39.64 -5.44
N ASP A 32 6.18 -39.43 -4.13
CA ASP A 32 6.57 -38.19 -3.46
C ASP A 32 8.08 -37.91 -3.65
N LEU A 33 8.97 -38.91 -3.51
CA LEU A 33 10.41 -38.80 -3.76
C LEU A 33 10.76 -38.46 -5.22
N SER A 34 9.90 -38.88 -6.16
CA SER A 34 10.11 -38.62 -7.59
C SER A 34 9.66 -37.23 -8.04
N LYS A 35 8.70 -36.63 -7.31
CA LYS A 35 8.03 -35.37 -7.68
C LYS A 35 8.41 -34.18 -6.80
N SER A 36 8.99 -34.42 -5.63
CA SER A 36 9.28 -33.38 -4.64
C SER A 36 10.70 -32.81 -4.77
N SER A 37 10.97 -31.73 -4.03
CA SER A 37 12.22 -30.97 -4.13
C SER A 37 13.45 -31.73 -3.60
N ALA A 38 14.65 -31.25 -3.95
CA ALA A 38 15.91 -31.78 -3.40
C ALA A 38 15.98 -31.66 -1.86
N GLU A 39 15.28 -30.66 -1.29
CA GLU A 39 15.18 -30.45 0.15
C GLU A 39 14.30 -31.49 0.84
N PHE A 40 13.14 -31.82 0.25
CA PHE A 40 12.30 -32.94 0.71
C PHE A 40 13.13 -34.22 0.80
N ASN A 41 13.87 -34.54 -0.27
CA ASN A 41 14.70 -35.75 -0.30
C ASN A 41 15.75 -35.78 0.82
N LYS A 42 16.36 -34.63 1.17
CA LYS A 42 17.31 -34.54 2.30
C LYS A 42 16.66 -34.76 3.66
N ILE A 43 15.39 -34.37 3.82
CA ILE A 43 14.64 -34.58 5.06
C ILE A 43 14.27 -36.06 5.20
N ILE A 44 13.74 -36.67 4.14
CA ILE A 44 13.30 -38.08 4.14
C ILE A 44 14.47 -39.06 4.29
N ASP A 45 15.67 -38.70 3.85
CA ASP A 45 16.87 -39.53 4.02
C ASP A 45 17.27 -39.72 5.50
N LYS A 46 16.68 -38.96 6.42
CA LYS A 46 16.87 -39.10 7.87
C LYS A 46 15.75 -39.92 8.50
N GLU A 47 16.07 -40.71 9.52
CA GLU A 47 15.11 -41.57 10.23
C GLU A 47 13.92 -40.77 10.79
N GLU A 48 14.19 -39.60 11.37
CA GLU A 48 13.16 -38.73 11.95
C GLU A 48 12.28 -38.09 10.88
N GLY A 49 12.87 -37.73 9.74
CA GLY A 49 12.15 -37.16 8.61
C GLY A 49 11.27 -38.19 7.91
N PHE A 50 11.74 -39.43 7.75
CA PHE A 50 10.93 -40.53 7.28
C PHE A 50 9.78 -40.86 8.25
N SER A 51 10.05 -40.88 9.56
CA SER A 51 9.04 -41.08 10.60
C SER A 51 7.98 -39.99 10.57
N ALA A 52 8.37 -38.74 10.34
CA ALA A 52 7.45 -37.61 10.18
C ALA A 52 6.57 -37.77 8.94
N TRP A 53 7.17 -38.15 7.80
CA TRP A 53 6.45 -38.42 6.57
C TRP A 53 5.42 -39.55 6.75
N LEU A 54 5.77 -40.64 7.43
CA LEU A 54 4.84 -41.74 7.71
C LEU A 54 3.63 -41.30 8.53
N ILE A 55 3.87 -40.48 9.57
CA ILE A 55 2.80 -39.92 10.41
C ILE A 55 1.88 -39.04 9.56
N LEU A 56 2.43 -38.13 8.75
CA LEU A 56 1.64 -37.24 7.90
C LEU A 56 0.93 -37.99 6.78
N ALA A 57 1.56 -38.97 6.14
CA ALA A 57 0.95 -39.80 5.12
C ALA A 57 -0.29 -40.56 5.63
N LYS A 58 -0.29 -40.92 6.93
CA LYS A 58 -1.41 -41.58 7.60
C LYS A 58 -2.47 -40.60 8.08
N GLU A 59 -2.06 -39.52 8.74
CA GLU A 59 -2.97 -38.66 9.50
C GLU A 59 -3.31 -37.35 8.80
N ALA A 60 -2.44 -36.80 7.97
CA ALA A 60 -2.67 -35.54 7.23
C ALA A 60 -2.03 -35.59 5.83
N PRO A 61 -2.58 -36.40 4.90
CA PRO A 61 -1.89 -36.74 3.66
C PRO A 61 -1.55 -35.53 2.78
N SER A 62 -2.35 -34.45 2.83
CA SER A 62 -2.10 -33.22 2.06
C SER A 62 -0.86 -32.44 2.52
N LEU A 63 -0.35 -32.72 3.72
CA LEU A 63 0.79 -32.01 4.31
C LEU A 63 2.10 -32.80 4.21
N ARG A 64 2.06 -34.07 3.81
CA ARG A 64 3.21 -35.00 3.87
C ARG A 64 4.39 -34.61 2.98
N THR A 65 4.21 -33.68 2.04
CA THR A 65 5.28 -33.15 1.17
C THR A 65 5.64 -31.70 1.49
N GLN A 66 5.02 -31.07 2.51
CA GLN A 66 5.32 -29.70 2.91
C GLN A 66 6.56 -29.69 3.80
N ILE A 67 7.58 -28.92 3.40
CA ILE A 67 8.89 -28.90 4.05
C ILE A 67 8.79 -28.42 5.50
N GLU A 68 8.00 -27.37 5.73
CA GLU A 68 7.80 -26.75 7.03
C GLU A 68 7.15 -27.72 8.00
N GLU A 69 6.10 -28.42 7.55
CA GLU A 69 5.36 -29.37 8.39
C GLU A 69 6.19 -30.64 8.66
N LEU A 70 6.96 -31.14 7.68
CA LEU A 70 7.89 -32.26 7.89
C LEU A 70 8.98 -31.92 8.91
N ASN A 71 9.57 -30.73 8.81
CA ASN A 71 10.56 -30.25 9.77
C ASN A 71 9.99 -30.05 11.16
N LEU A 72 8.73 -29.62 11.27
CA LEU A 72 8.03 -29.53 12.55
C LEU A 72 7.81 -30.93 13.13
N VAL A 73 7.14 -31.82 12.41
CA VAL A 73 6.77 -33.15 12.89
C VAL A 73 8.01 -33.98 13.26
N SER A 74 9.09 -33.92 12.47
CA SER A 74 10.33 -34.67 12.74
C SER A 74 11.01 -34.29 14.06
N LYS A 75 10.81 -33.07 14.56
CA LYS A 75 11.35 -32.61 15.85
C LYS A 75 10.49 -33.00 17.06
N HIS A 76 9.22 -33.37 16.84
CA HIS A 76 8.25 -33.59 17.92
C HIS A 76 7.67 -35.02 17.94
N LEU A 77 8.36 -36.00 17.35
CA LEU A 77 7.88 -37.40 17.25
C LEU A 77 7.50 -38.01 18.61
N ALA A 78 8.28 -37.75 19.66
CA ALA A 78 7.99 -38.24 21.01
C ALA A 78 6.71 -37.62 21.60
N GLU A 79 6.50 -36.33 21.39
CA GLU A 79 5.30 -35.61 21.85
C GLU A 79 4.06 -36.05 21.09
N ILE A 80 4.19 -36.25 19.76
CA ILE A 80 3.12 -36.77 18.91
C ILE A 80 2.69 -38.15 19.39
N LYS A 81 3.66 -39.02 19.68
CA LYS A 81 3.40 -40.36 20.23
C LYS A 81 2.72 -40.27 21.60
N LYS A 82 3.22 -39.42 22.50
CA LYS A 82 2.63 -39.19 23.84
C LYS A 82 1.21 -38.62 23.77
N ALA A 83 0.93 -37.79 22.76
CA ALA A 83 -0.37 -37.18 22.56
C ALA A 83 -1.40 -38.14 21.94
N GLY A 84 -0.97 -39.29 21.40
CA GLY A 84 -1.84 -40.29 20.77
C GLY A 84 -2.05 -40.09 19.26
N GLY A 85 -1.21 -39.30 18.59
CA GLY A 85 -1.28 -39.07 17.14
C GLY A 85 -1.09 -37.61 16.75
N TYR A 86 -0.75 -37.36 15.48
CA TYR A 86 -0.49 -36.03 14.93
C TYR A 86 -1.69 -35.10 15.06
N LYS A 87 -2.91 -35.57 14.75
CA LYS A 87 -4.10 -34.71 14.82
C LYS A 87 -4.35 -34.22 16.24
N ILE A 88 -4.18 -35.08 17.23
CA ILE A 88 -4.40 -34.76 18.65
C ILE A 88 -3.26 -33.87 19.15
N TRP A 89 -2.01 -34.17 18.79
CA TRP A 89 -0.87 -33.31 19.11
C TRP A 89 -1.02 -31.91 18.50
N LYS A 90 -1.41 -31.80 17.23
CA LYS A 90 -1.63 -30.52 16.54
C LYS A 90 -2.81 -29.75 17.14
N ALA A 91 -3.89 -30.44 17.52
CA ALA A 91 -5.02 -29.83 18.23
C ALA A 91 -4.61 -29.37 19.65
N LYS A 92 -3.76 -30.13 20.35
CA LYS A 92 -3.19 -29.74 21.64
C LYS A 92 -2.19 -28.61 21.52
N LEU A 93 -1.41 -28.55 20.45
CA LEU A 93 -0.52 -27.43 20.12
C LEU A 93 -1.37 -26.18 19.85
N ALA A 94 -2.52 -26.33 19.17
CA ALA A 94 -3.49 -25.25 18.95
C ALA A 94 -4.34 -24.90 20.19
N GLN A 95 -4.39 -25.77 21.20
CA GLN A 95 -5.04 -25.50 22.50
C GLN A 95 -4.04 -24.99 23.55
N SER A 96 -2.76 -25.38 23.50
CA SER A 96 -1.70 -24.82 24.36
C SER A 96 -1.41 -23.36 24.01
N THR A 97 -1.69 -22.93 22.77
CA THR A 97 -1.72 -21.52 22.35
C THR A 97 -2.86 -20.69 22.97
N THR A 98 -3.69 -21.24 23.86
CA THR A 98 -4.62 -20.45 24.69
C THR A 98 -4.14 -20.21 26.12
N THR A 99 -2.95 -20.70 26.50
CA THR A 99 -2.41 -20.56 27.86
C THR A 99 -0.90 -20.33 27.97
N ASP A 100 -0.18 -20.12 26.87
CA ASP A 100 1.13 -19.48 26.98
C ASP A 100 0.89 -17.98 27.09
N LYS A 101 1.13 -17.43 28.30
CA LYS A 101 1.32 -15.99 28.44
C LYS A 101 2.38 -15.59 27.42
N LEU A 102 2.12 -14.57 26.60
CA LEU A 102 3.17 -13.98 25.79
C LEU A 102 4.39 -13.73 26.69
N PRO A 103 5.62 -13.88 26.17
CA PRO A 103 6.81 -13.58 26.96
C PRO A 103 6.62 -12.23 27.68
N GLU A 104 6.95 -12.16 28.97
CA GLU A 104 6.60 -11.02 29.83
C GLU A 104 7.01 -9.66 29.23
N PHE A 105 8.13 -9.64 28.51
CA PHE A 105 8.60 -8.46 27.80
C PHE A 105 7.68 -8.04 26.63
N ILE A 106 7.11 -8.99 25.88
CA ILE A 106 6.11 -8.72 24.83
C ILE A 106 4.83 -8.18 25.45
N GLU A 107 4.35 -8.77 26.56
CA GLU A 107 3.19 -8.22 27.27
C GLU A 107 3.40 -6.78 27.70
N LYS A 108 4.60 -6.45 28.21
CA LYS A 108 4.96 -5.08 28.56
C LYS A 108 4.95 -4.15 27.36
N ILE A 109 5.45 -4.58 26.20
CA ILE A 109 5.41 -3.79 24.96
C ILE A 109 3.96 -3.53 24.54
N VAL A 110 3.13 -4.57 24.51
CA VAL A 110 1.72 -4.43 24.11
C VAL A 110 0.94 -3.54 25.10
N GLY A 111 1.19 -3.69 26.40
CA GLY A 111 0.56 -2.86 27.43
C GLY A 111 0.98 -1.38 27.37
N ASN A 112 2.20 -1.09 26.92
CA ASN A 112 2.70 0.28 26.76
C ASN A 112 2.37 0.90 25.39
N LEU A 113 1.79 0.14 24.46
CA LEU A 113 1.35 0.66 23.17
C LEU A 113 0.24 1.70 23.39
N LYS A 114 0.41 2.90 22.84
CA LYS A 114 -0.58 3.99 22.91
C LYS A 114 -1.78 3.68 22.00
N ALA A 115 -2.63 2.76 22.44
CA ALA A 115 -3.82 2.26 21.76
C ALA A 115 -4.91 1.88 22.77
N ASP A 116 -6.16 1.74 22.32
CA ASP A 116 -7.25 1.25 23.16
C ASP A 116 -7.10 -0.23 23.52
N GLU A 117 -7.82 -0.67 24.55
CA GLU A 117 -7.76 -2.06 25.05
C GLU A 117 -8.11 -3.08 23.97
N ALA A 118 -9.05 -2.77 23.08
CA ALA A 118 -9.46 -3.65 22.00
C ALA A 118 -8.32 -3.87 20.98
N THR A 119 -7.61 -2.81 20.63
CA THR A 119 -6.45 -2.82 19.74
C THR A 119 -5.28 -3.57 20.38
N GLN A 120 -5.01 -3.33 21.66
CA GLN A 120 -3.98 -4.08 22.39
C GLN A 120 -4.34 -5.58 22.48
N ALA A 121 -5.60 -5.91 22.80
CA ALA A 121 -6.07 -7.30 22.85
C ALA A 121 -5.96 -7.98 21.48
N LEU A 122 -6.20 -7.25 20.39
CA LEU A 122 -6.04 -7.75 19.04
C LEU A 122 -4.57 -8.03 18.69
N LEU A 123 -3.63 -7.15 19.08
CA LEU A 123 -2.20 -7.41 18.93
C LEU A 123 -1.77 -8.64 19.74
N ARG A 124 -2.22 -8.77 21.00
CA ARG A 124 -1.95 -9.98 21.81
C ARG A 124 -2.44 -11.24 21.10
N LYS A 125 -3.67 -11.19 20.59
CA LYS A 125 -4.26 -12.31 19.84
C LYS A 125 -3.43 -12.65 18.61
N ASP A 126 -3.04 -11.67 17.81
CA ASP A 126 -2.24 -11.90 16.61
C ASP A 126 -0.87 -12.51 16.98
N LEU A 127 -0.16 -11.95 17.98
CA LEU A 127 1.12 -12.51 18.45
C LEU A 127 1.00 -13.94 18.98
N ASN A 128 -0.10 -14.29 19.66
CA ASN A 128 -0.33 -15.65 20.16
C ASN A 128 -0.73 -16.65 19.07
N THR A 129 -1.38 -16.19 18.00
CA THR A 129 -1.98 -17.07 16.99
C THR A 129 -1.23 -17.10 15.67
N ARG A 130 -0.20 -16.25 15.50
CA ARG A 130 0.59 -16.08 14.27
C ARG A 130 2.08 -16.29 14.57
N PRO A 131 2.60 -17.52 14.48
CA PRO A 131 3.99 -17.84 14.78
C PRO A 131 5.00 -17.00 13.99
N GLU A 132 4.67 -16.62 12.76
CA GLU A 132 5.47 -15.75 11.91
C GLU A 132 5.65 -14.34 12.49
N LEU A 133 4.58 -13.76 13.05
CA LEU A 133 4.62 -12.45 13.69
C LEU A 133 5.37 -12.51 15.02
N LEU A 134 5.11 -13.55 15.82
CA LEU A 134 5.85 -13.77 17.06
C LEU A 134 7.35 -13.92 16.81
N THR A 135 7.73 -14.73 15.82
CA THR A 135 9.13 -14.94 15.43
C THR A 135 9.80 -13.63 15.01
N LEU A 136 9.09 -12.76 14.26
CA LEU A 136 9.58 -11.45 13.87
C LEU A 136 9.86 -10.58 15.12
N PHE A 137 8.95 -10.57 16.08
CA PHE A 137 9.13 -9.86 17.34
C PHE A 137 10.28 -10.44 18.16
N GLU A 138 10.37 -11.76 18.32
CA GLU A 138 11.42 -12.40 19.14
C GLU A 138 12.84 -12.15 18.62
N LYS A 139 13.02 -12.13 17.29
CA LYS A 139 14.30 -11.84 16.64
C LYS A 139 14.73 -10.37 16.76
N ALA A 140 13.79 -9.45 16.99
CA ALA A 140 14.08 -8.04 17.09
C ALA A 140 14.70 -7.67 18.45
N ASP A 141 15.53 -6.62 18.49
CA ASP A 141 15.93 -6.02 19.75
C ASP A 141 14.74 -5.29 20.42
N ASN A 142 14.93 -4.81 21.65
CA ASN A 142 13.84 -4.20 22.43
C ASN A 142 13.29 -2.91 21.79
N VAL A 143 14.13 -2.13 21.12
CA VAL A 143 13.71 -0.89 20.46
C VAL A 143 12.85 -1.25 19.25
N LYS A 144 13.37 -2.13 18.39
CA LYS A 144 12.69 -2.58 17.18
C LYS A 144 11.36 -3.26 17.49
N LYS A 145 11.22 -4.00 18.60
CA LYS A 145 9.93 -4.58 19.03
C LYS A 145 8.86 -3.51 19.30
N ILE A 146 9.23 -2.40 19.95
CA ILE A 146 8.31 -1.28 20.20
C ILE A 146 7.90 -0.65 18.87
N GLU A 147 8.87 -0.43 17.97
CA GLU A 147 8.59 0.14 16.65
C GLU A 147 7.71 -0.78 15.79
N LEU A 148 7.88 -2.11 15.88
CA LEU A 148 7.04 -3.09 15.22
C LEU A 148 5.61 -3.10 15.76
N ALA A 149 5.41 -2.89 17.07
CA ALA A 149 4.07 -2.75 17.65
C ALA A 149 3.36 -1.49 17.14
N GLU A 150 4.08 -0.37 17.01
CA GLU A 150 3.56 0.87 16.41
C GLU A 150 3.26 0.69 14.92
N ALA A 151 4.13 0.00 14.17
CA ALA A 151 3.89 -0.34 12.78
C ALA A 151 2.63 -1.20 12.61
N TRP A 152 2.48 -2.25 13.43
CA TRP A 152 1.30 -3.10 13.45
C TRP A 152 0.03 -2.29 13.71
N LYS A 153 0.08 -1.33 14.64
CA LYS A 153 -1.04 -0.44 14.96
C LYS A 153 -1.48 0.35 13.73
N VAL A 154 -0.54 0.96 13.00
CA VAL A 154 -0.82 1.76 11.80
C VAL A 154 -1.54 0.95 10.71
N VAL A 155 -1.16 -0.32 10.53
CA VAL A 155 -1.76 -1.20 9.50
C VAL A 155 -2.86 -2.12 10.04
N ASN A 156 -3.30 -1.96 11.29
CA ASN A 156 -4.21 -2.92 11.95
C ASN A 156 -5.59 -3.05 11.26
N SER A 157 -5.98 -2.03 10.49
CA SER A 157 -7.19 -1.97 9.68
C SER A 157 -7.19 -2.96 8.51
N TYR A 158 -6.08 -3.67 8.29
CA TYR A 158 -5.90 -4.70 7.27
C TYR A 158 -5.60 -6.07 7.92
N PRO A 159 -6.63 -6.88 8.27
CA PRO A 159 -6.44 -8.07 9.08
C PRO A 159 -5.48 -9.12 8.53
N GLY A 160 -5.44 -9.31 7.21
CA GLY A 160 -4.51 -10.23 6.58
C GLY A 160 -3.11 -9.66 6.34
N LEU A 161 -2.94 -8.33 6.39
CA LEU A 161 -1.72 -7.64 6.01
C LEU A 161 -0.93 -7.12 7.21
N ARG A 162 -1.59 -6.88 8.35
CA ARG A 162 -0.93 -6.45 9.60
C ARG A 162 0.01 -7.48 10.22
N VAL A 163 0.05 -8.70 9.67
CA VAL A 163 0.98 -9.76 10.08
C VAL A 163 2.13 -9.95 9.08
N SER A 164 2.12 -9.22 7.97
CA SER A 164 3.14 -9.32 6.92
C SER A 164 4.43 -8.63 7.36
N GLU A 165 5.52 -9.39 7.46
CA GLU A 165 6.85 -8.86 7.80
C GLU A 165 7.26 -7.70 6.89
N ALA A 166 7.05 -7.83 5.57
CA ALA A 166 7.41 -6.78 4.61
C ALA A 166 6.66 -5.47 4.86
N ILE A 167 5.34 -5.54 5.08
CA ILE A 167 4.51 -4.36 5.34
C ILE A 167 4.86 -3.74 6.69
N LEU A 168 5.07 -4.57 7.72
CA LEU A 168 5.46 -4.10 9.04
C LEU A 168 6.82 -3.41 9.01
N GLU A 169 7.81 -3.96 8.30
CA GLU A 169 9.13 -3.35 8.18
C GLU A 169 9.12 -2.05 7.39
N ASP A 170 8.37 -1.97 6.29
CA ASP A 170 8.26 -0.72 5.52
C ASP A 170 7.51 0.35 6.33
N THR A 171 6.46 -0.04 7.05
CA THR A 171 5.75 0.88 7.97
C THR A 171 6.67 1.33 9.10
N ARG A 172 7.46 0.41 9.69
CA ARG A 172 8.42 0.72 10.75
C ARG A 172 9.45 1.74 10.26
N LYS A 173 10.06 1.52 9.10
CA LYS A 173 11.02 2.46 8.49
C LYS A 173 10.40 3.85 8.36
N LEU A 174 9.21 3.95 7.79
CA LEU A 174 8.47 5.21 7.66
C LEU A 174 8.24 5.90 9.03
N LEU A 175 7.79 5.16 10.05
CA LEU A 175 7.53 5.70 11.39
C LEU A 175 8.81 6.14 12.14
N THR A 176 9.95 5.58 11.77
CA THR A 176 11.28 5.90 12.33
C THR A 176 12.08 6.85 11.44
N HIS A 177 11.51 7.29 10.32
CA HIS A 177 12.20 8.13 9.37
C HIS A 177 12.57 9.47 10.03
N THR A 178 13.84 9.86 9.98
CA THR A 178 14.38 11.00 10.73
C THR A 178 13.70 12.33 10.37
N LYS A 179 13.27 12.48 9.12
CA LYS A 179 12.54 13.66 8.61
C LYS A 179 11.01 13.57 8.78
N LEU A 180 10.46 12.55 9.43
CA LEU A 180 9.00 12.38 9.55
C LEU A 180 8.35 13.62 10.19
N ALA A 181 8.87 14.05 11.34
CA ALA A 181 8.33 15.23 12.04
C ALA A 181 8.52 16.53 11.23
N GLU A 182 9.68 16.69 10.59
CA GLU A 182 9.99 17.86 9.74
C GLU A 182 9.09 17.95 8.51
N SER A 183 8.59 16.81 8.02
CA SER A 183 7.64 16.78 6.90
C SER A 183 6.25 17.30 7.28
N GLY A 184 5.94 17.52 8.56
CA GLY A 184 4.59 17.87 9.02
C GLY A 184 3.66 16.66 9.20
N LEU A 185 4.18 15.44 9.05
CA LEU A 185 3.50 14.19 9.39
C LEU A 185 3.86 13.71 10.80
N ASN A 186 2.98 12.88 11.37
CA ASN A 186 3.23 12.14 12.60
C ASN A 186 2.56 10.77 12.53
N LYS A 187 2.75 9.96 13.58
CA LYS A 187 2.24 8.58 13.62
C LYS A 187 0.72 8.53 13.55
N GLU A 188 0.04 9.42 14.25
CA GLU A 188 -1.43 9.51 14.27
C GLU A 188 -2.02 9.90 12.90
N LEU A 189 -1.36 10.79 12.16
CA LEU A 189 -1.76 11.16 10.80
C LEU A 189 -1.53 10.02 9.82
N LEU A 190 -0.37 9.34 9.91
CA LEU A 190 -0.06 8.18 9.07
C LEU A 190 -1.05 7.03 9.30
N GLU A 191 -1.43 6.75 10.55
CA GLU A 191 -2.48 5.78 10.88
C GLU A 191 -3.79 6.09 10.16
N GLN A 192 -4.22 7.35 10.19
CA GLN A 192 -5.46 7.78 9.52
C GLN A 192 -5.37 7.72 7.99
N LEU A 193 -4.24 8.13 7.42
CA LEU A 193 -3.98 8.05 5.98
C LEU A 193 -3.98 6.62 5.46
N VAL A 194 -3.38 5.69 6.22
CA VAL A 194 -3.34 4.25 5.89
C VAL A 194 -4.74 3.65 6.03
N LYS A 195 -5.46 3.95 7.13
CA LYS A 195 -6.83 3.48 7.37
C LYS A 195 -7.82 3.98 6.31
N GLY A 196 -7.63 5.18 5.79
CA GLY A 196 -8.45 5.77 4.72
C GLY A 196 -8.46 4.97 3.41
N ASN A 197 -7.49 4.06 3.21
CA ASN A 197 -7.39 3.19 2.04
C ASN A 197 -7.93 1.77 2.27
N ARG A 198 -8.74 1.57 3.31
CA ARG A 198 -9.33 0.26 3.64
C ARG A 198 -9.88 -0.44 2.40
N GLY A 199 -9.51 -1.71 2.23
CA GLY A 199 -9.85 -2.51 1.05
C GLY A 199 -8.74 -2.58 -0.01
N ALA A 200 -7.68 -1.77 0.11
CA ALA A 200 -6.47 -1.93 -0.69
C ALA A 200 -5.83 -3.32 -0.47
N GLY A 201 -5.34 -3.92 -1.55
CA GLY A 201 -4.58 -5.17 -1.49
C GLY A 201 -3.15 -4.96 -0.97
N ALA A 202 -2.42 -6.07 -0.74
CA ALA A 202 -1.05 -6.04 -0.22
C ALA A 202 -0.12 -5.08 -1.00
N THR A 203 -0.12 -5.19 -2.33
CA THR A 203 0.72 -4.37 -3.22
C THR A 203 0.38 -2.89 -3.15
N GLU A 204 -0.91 -2.55 -3.09
CA GLU A 204 -1.37 -1.16 -3.03
C GLU A 204 -1.04 -0.52 -1.68
N LEU A 205 -1.24 -1.26 -0.58
CA LEU A 205 -0.87 -0.80 0.76
C LEU A 205 0.65 -0.60 0.87
N GLN A 206 1.45 -1.55 0.39
CA GLN A 206 2.90 -1.42 0.43
C GLN A 206 3.38 -0.24 -0.42
N SER A 207 2.82 -0.06 -1.62
CA SER A 207 3.13 1.10 -2.48
C SER A 207 2.78 2.43 -1.81
N LEU A 208 1.65 2.47 -1.07
CA LEU A 208 1.24 3.66 -0.32
C LEU A 208 2.27 4.01 0.76
N ILE A 209 2.68 3.03 1.56
CA ILE A 209 3.65 3.21 2.65
C ILE A 209 5.01 3.65 2.10
N GLN A 210 5.53 2.92 1.12
CA GLN A 210 6.82 3.24 0.48
C GLN A 210 6.80 4.60 -0.23
N GLY A 211 5.67 4.97 -0.84
CA GLY A 211 5.56 6.26 -1.49
C GLY A 211 5.54 7.44 -0.50
N TYR A 212 4.94 7.29 0.69
CA TYR A 212 5.10 8.28 1.75
C TYR A 212 6.54 8.40 2.24
N ASP A 213 7.22 7.28 2.44
CA ASP A 213 8.64 7.25 2.81
C ASP A 213 9.50 7.97 1.76
N ASN A 214 9.22 7.74 0.47
CA ASN A 214 9.85 8.43 -0.64
C ASN A 214 9.53 9.93 -0.69
N LEU A 215 8.28 10.36 -0.43
CA LEU A 215 7.94 11.78 -0.38
C LEU A 215 8.75 12.49 0.72
N ILE A 216 8.79 11.91 1.92
CA ILE A 216 9.56 12.45 3.05
C ILE A 216 11.07 12.46 2.73
N THR A 217 11.60 11.38 2.14
CA THR A 217 13.00 11.29 1.70
C THR A 217 13.34 12.42 0.74
N ASN A 218 12.46 12.70 -0.22
CA ASN A 218 12.58 13.77 -1.21
C ASN A 218 12.33 15.18 -0.64
N GLY A 219 12.16 15.32 0.68
CA GLY A 219 12.02 16.62 1.35
C GLY A 219 10.65 17.27 1.16
N VAL A 220 9.61 16.49 0.90
CA VAL A 220 8.24 16.98 0.83
C VAL A 220 7.76 17.38 2.22
N LYS A 221 7.14 18.55 2.34
CA LYS A 221 6.43 18.99 3.55
C LYS A 221 4.93 18.99 3.28
N PHE A 222 4.13 18.66 4.29
CA PHE A 222 2.69 18.53 4.20
C PHE A 222 2.01 19.56 5.10
N GLU A 223 1.07 20.30 4.55
CA GLU A 223 0.24 21.27 5.28
C GLU A 223 -1.24 20.97 5.07
N ASN A 224 -2.04 21.18 6.12
CA ASN A 224 -3.50 21.00 6.08
C ASN A 224 -3.93 19.58 5.67
N ILE A 225 -3.11 18.56 5.94
CA ILE A 225 -3.39 17.17 5.57
C ILE A 225 -4.64 16.59 6.26
N ASP A 226 -5.06 17.18 7.40
CA ASP A 226 -6.31 16.85 8.08
C ASP A 226 -7.54 16.97 7.18
N ARG A 227 -7.51 17.86 6.16
CA ARG A 227 -8.61 17.97 5.19
C ARG A 227 -8.72 16.74 4.29
N LEU A 228 -7.59 16.25 3.78
CA LEU A 228 -7.54 15.01 3.01
C LEU A 228 -8.01 13.82 3.86
N ILE A 229 -7.55 13.75 5.11
CA ILE A 229 -7.98 12.72 6.07
C ILE A 229 -9.49 12.81 6.35
N SER A 230 -10.04 14.01 6.49
CA SER A 230 -11.48 14.22 6.66
C SER A 230 -12.27 13.59 5.51
N ASP A 231 -11.85 13.81 4.26
CA ASP A 231 -12.54 13.26 3.09
C ASP A 231 -12.36 11.74 2.96
N LEU A 232 -11.18 11.20 3.32
CA LEU A 232 -10.97 9.75 3.44
C LEU A 232 -11.96 9.11 4.43
N ASN A 233 -12.21 9.78 5.57
CA ASN A 233 -13.08 9.26 6.62
C ASN A 233 -14.59 9.37 6.31
N LYS A 234 -15.00 10.28 5.40
CA LYS A 234 -16.42 10.42 4.98
C LYS A 234 -16.97 9.23 4.21
N GLY A 235 -16.11 8.49 3.49
CA GLY A 235 -16.53 7.38 2.63
C GLY A 235 -17.20 7.84 1.32
N GLY A 236 -17.63 6.86 0.51
CA GLY A 236 -18.26 7.11 -0.80
C GLY A 236 -17.37 7.92 -1.75
N ASN A 237 -17.99 8.79 -2.55
CA ASN A 237 -17.29 9.60 -3.55
C ASN A 237 -16.20 10.52 -2.96
N PHE A 238 -16.36 10.97 -1.71
CA PHE A 238 -15.33 11.79 -1.04
C PHE A 238 -14.06 10.98 -0.78
N ALA A 239 -14.20 9.78 -0.21
CA ALA A 239 -13.05 8.91 0.02
C ALA A 239 -12.40 8.47 -1.30
N GLU A 240 -13.18 8.14 -2.33
CA GLU A 240 -12.62 7.80 -3.65
C GLU A 240 -11.76 8.93 -4.23
N GLY A 241 -12.24 10.18 -4.14
CA GLY A 241 -11.51 11.36 -4.59
C GLY A 241 -10.23 11.58 -3.79
N ALA A 242 -10.30 11.53 -2.45
CA ALA A 242 -9.12 11.70 -1.60
C ALA A 242 -8.08 10.58 -1.78
N GLN A 243 -8.53 9.33 -1.94
CA GLN A 243 -7.64 8.22 -2.28
C GLN A 243 -6.99 8.42 -3.65
N TRP A 244 -7.69 9.01 -4.62
CA TRP A 244 -7.11 9.34 -5.92
C TRP A 244 -5.95 10.34 -5.79
N VAL A 245 -6.17 11.45 -5.08
CA VAL A 245 -5.13 12.45 -4.78
C VAL A 245 -3.91 11.78 -4.15
N GLN A 246 -4.15 10.97 -3.12
CA GLN A 246 -3.10 10.28 -2.38
C GLN A 246 -2.31 9.30 -3.26
N ARG A 247 -3.00 8.45 -4.04
CA ARG A 247 -2.38 7.50 -4.97
C ARG A 247 -1.54 8.19 -6.03
N TYR A 248 -1.99 9.33 -6.55
CA TYR A 248 -1.21 10.09 -7.51
C TYR A 248 0.08 10.58 -6.87
N MET A 249 0.02 11.21 -5.69
CA MET A 249 1.20 11.74 -5.02
C MET A 249 2.26 10.68 -4.73
N VAL A 250 1.84 9.56 -4.11
CA VAL A 250 2.78 8.49 -3.70
C VAL A 250 3.40 7.75 -4.89
N LYS A 251 2.79 7.82 -6.07
CA LYS A 251 3.35 7.29 -7.33
C LYS A 251 4.26 8.28 -8.07
N ASN A 252 4.04 9.58 -7.89
CA ASN A 252 4.75 10.63 -8.62
C ASN A 252 5.66 11.45 -7.68
N THR A 253 6.36 10.80 -6.74
CA THR A 253 7.03 11.49 -5.63
C THR A 253 8.06 12.53 -6.07
N GLN A 254 8.72 12.31 -7.21
CA GLN A 254 9.71 13.24 -7.77
C GLN A 254 9.08 14.56 -8.22
N GLU A 255 7.81 14.57 -8.64
CA GLU A 255 7.08 15.79 -8.99
C GLU A 255 6.94 16.72 -7.78
N PHE A 256 6.94 16.17 -6.57
CA PHE A 256 6.76 16.90 -5.32
C PHE A 256 8.08 17.18 -4.59
N ALA A 257 9.21 16.66 -5.06
CA ALA A 257 10.50 16.77 -4.37
C ALA A 257 10.85 18.22 -3.98
N GLY A 258 11.20 18.42 -2.70
CA GLY A 258 11.56 19.72 -2.12
C GLY A 258 10.41 20.72 -1.97
N LYS A 259 9.15 20.31 -2.22
CA LYS A 259 7.98 21.20 -2.17
C LYS A 259 7.20 21.04 -0.86
N THR A 260 6.60 22.14 -0.43
CA THR A 260 5.49 22.14 0.53
C THR A 260 4.20 21.88 -0.24
N VAL A 261 3.39 20.94 0.25
CA VAL A 261 2.14 20.47 -0.32
C VAL A 261 0.99 20.80 0.63
N ALA A 262 0.07 21.67 0.20
CA ALA A 262 -1.09 22.09 0.97
C ALA A 262 -2.40 21.57 0.35
N PHE A 263 -3.24 20.92 1.16
CA PHE A 263 -4.49 20.31 0.69
C PHE A 263 -5.71 21.24 0.84
N GLU A 264 -6.66 21.10 -0.09
CA GLU A 264 -8.02 21.62 -0.04
C GLU A 264 -8.09 23.13 0.31
N GLN A 265 -7.29 23.96 -0.36
CA GLN A 265 -7.15 25.39 -0.06
C GLN A 265 -8.26 26.21 -0.72
N THR A 266 -8.90 27.10 0.04
CA THR A 266 -9.84 28.08 -0.53
C THR A 266 -9.12 29.38 -0.80
N LEU A 267 -8.97 29.72 -2.07
CA LEU A 267 -8.26 30.90 -2.54
C LEU A 267 -9.22 31.95 -3.09
N SER A 268 -8.78 33.20 -3.04
CA SER A 268 -9.43 34.30 -3.70
C SER A 268 -9.21 34.24 -5.21
N VAL A 269 -10.28 34.60 -5.93
CA VAL A 269 -10.29 34.89 -7.35
C VAL A 269 -10.69 36.35 -7.50
N SER A 270 -10.22 37.02 -8.56
CA SER A 270 -10.60 38.39 -8.88
C SER A 270 -12.11 38.65 -8.70
N GLY A 271 -12.47 39.74 -8.03
CA GLY A 271 -13.87 40.13 -7.78
C GLY A 271 -14.54 39.48 -6.57
N ASN A 272 -13.79 39.17 -5.50
CA ASN A 272 -14.29 38.56 -4.24
C ASN A 272 -14.90 37.14 -4.39
N LEU A 273 -14.63 36.46 -5.49
CA LEU A 273 -15.02 35.08 -5.69
C LEU A 273 -14.01 34.15 -4.98
N ARG A 274 -14.45 32.95 -4.62
CA ARG A 274 -13.61 31.93 -3.98
C ARG A 274 -13.54 30.68 -4.85
N ARG A 275 -12.36 30.08 -4.92
CA ARG A 275 -12.10 28.81 -5.57
C ARG A 275 -11.36 27.89 -4.61
N ARG A 276 -11.94 26.71 -4.35
CA ARG A 276 -11.26 25.65 -3.63
C ARG A 276 -10.35 24.91 -4.59
N ILE A 277 -9.07 24.73 -4.27
CA ILE A 277 -8.10 23.95 -5.04
C ILE A 277 -7.72 22.71 -4.24
N ASP A 278 -7.74 21.55 -4.90
CA ASP A 278 -7.55 20.26 -4.23
C ASP A 278 -6.14 20.16 -3.61
N LEU A 279 -5.11 20.63 -4.34
CA LEU A 279 -3.73 20.61 -3.86
C LEU A 279 -2.90 21.76 -4.44
N ILE A 280 -2.08 22.39 -3.61
CA ILE A 280 -1.13 23.44 -4.01
C ILE A 280 0.26 23.01 -3.60
N THR A 281 1.23 23.20 -4.50
CA THR A 281 2.65 22.98 -4.20
C THR A 281 3.44 24.27 -4.33
N GLN A 282 4.37 24.49 -3.41
CA GLN A 282 5.29 25.62 -3.45
C GLN A 282 6.70 25.16 -3.06
N ILE A 283 7.72 25.71 -3.72
CA ILE A 283 9.11 25.56 -3.30
C ILE A 283 9.42 26.69 -2.31
N ASP A 284 10.03 26.35 -1.18
CA ASP A 284 10.40 27.33 -0.16
C ASP A 284 11.29 28.43 -0.78
N GLY A 285 10.87 29.69 -0.66
CA GLY A 285 11.58 30.84 -1.23
C GLY A 285 11.17 31.21 -2.66
N GLU A 286 10.37 30.40 -3.35
CA GLU A 286 9.79 30.76 -4.65
C GLU A 286 8.43 31.45 -4.50
N LEU A 287 8.19 32.44 -5.35
CA LEU A 287 6.93 33.20 -5.36
C LEU A 287 5.78 32.48 -6.08
N LYS A 288 6.08 31.49 -6.92
CA LYS A 288 5.10 30.83 -7.79
C LYS A 288 4.72 29.47 -7.24
N SER A 289 3.43 29.24 -7.07
CA SER A 289 2.87 27.94 -6.73
C SER A 289 2.39 27.20 -7.98
N THR A 290 2.30 25.87 -7.87
CA THR A 290 1.57 25.02 -8.82
C THR A 290 0.26 24.59 -8.17
N TYR A 291 -0.83 24.63 -8.94
CA TYR A 291 -2.20 24.37 -8.52
C TYR A 291 -2.71 23.11 -9.21
N TYR A 292 -3.12 22.13 -8.43
CA TYR A 292 -3.57 20.84 -8.90
C TYR A 292 -5.08 20.67 -8.68
N GLU A 293 -5.73 20.20 -9.72
CA GLU A 293 -7.13 19.76 -9.72
C GLU A 293 -7.18 18.28 -10.08
N PHE A 294 -7.81 17.49 -9.23
CA PHE A 294 -7.90 16.05 -9.39
C PHE A 294 -9.32 15.64 -9.80
N LYS A 295 -9.44 14.92 -10.91
CA LYS A 295 -10.75 14.50 -11.46
C LYS A 295 -10.84 12.98 -11.56
N SER A 296 -11.58 12.36 -10.65
CA SER A 296 -11.91 10.92 -10.69
C SER A 296 -13.33 10.70 -11.23
N VAL A 297 -13.54 11.04 -12.51
CA VAL A 297 -14.84 11.01 -13.20
C VAL A 297 -14.82 10.10 -14.43
N GLN A 298 -15.97 9.52 -14.80
CA GLN A 298 -16.10 8.67 -16.00
C GLN A 298 -16.33 9.48 -17.28
N LYS A 299 -16.98 10.64 -17.17
CA LYS A 299 -17.23 11.57 -18.27
C LYS A 299 -16.81 12.96 -17.85
N VAL A 300 -16.25 13.71 -18.78
CA VAL A 300 -15.80 15.09 -18.58
C VAL A 300 -16.95 16.02 -18.96
N PRO A 301 -17.68 16.65 -18.03
CA PRO A 301 -18.74 17.59 -18.36
C PRO A 301 -18.13 18.92 -18.86
N PRO A 302 -18.13 19.19 -20.18
CA PRO A 302 -17.24 20.20 -20.77
C PRO A 302 -17.58 21.62 -20.28
N ALA A 303 -18.86 21.96 -20.14
CA ALA A 303 -19.29 23.29 -19.69
C ALA A 303 -18.87 23.59 -18.24
N ASN A 304 -19.11 22.67 -17.31
CA ASN A 304 -18.74 22.84 -15.90
C ASN A 304 -17.21 22.89 -15.72
N PHE A 305 -16.47 22.19 -16.57
CA PHE A 305 -15.02 22.16 -16.52
C PHE A 305 -14.43 23.42 -17.14
N ALA A 306 -15.02 23.95 -18.23
CA ALA A 306 -14.63 25.24 -18.78
C ALA A 306 -14.81 26.36 -17.74
N GLU A 307 -15.93 26.37 -17.01
CA GLU A 307 -16.15 27.34 -15.92
C GLU A 307 -15.08 27.24 -14.81
N GLN A 308 -14.79 26.02 -14.36
CA GLN A 308 -13.74 25.79 -13.36
C GLN A 308 -12.37 26.21 -13.86
N PHE A 309 -12.01 25.89 -15.11
CA PHE A 309 -10.73 26.26 -15.71
C PHE A 309 -10.57 27.79 -15.83
N ILE A 310 -11.63 28.52 -16.19
CA ILE A 310 -11.63 29.98 -16.18
C ILE A 310 -11.37 30.53 -14.77
N LYS A 311 -11.98 29.94 -13.73
CA LYS A 311 -11.72 30.33 -12.34
C LYS A 311 -10.27 30.08 -11.95
N ASP A 312 -9.71 28.94 -12.36
CA ASP A 312 -8.32 28.58 -12.06
C ASP A 312 -7.32 29.52 -12.73
N LEU A 313 -7.55 29.89 -14.00
CA LEU A 313 -6.75 30.91 -14.69
C LEU A 313 -6.84 32.30 -14.02
N ASN A 314 -7.92 32.57 -13.30
CA ASN A 314 -8.14 33.84 -12.63
C ASN A 314 -7.67 33.87 -11.17
N LEU A 315 -7.23 32.76 -10.58
CA LEU A 315 -6.62 32.71 -9.23
C LEU A 315 -5.51 33.75 -9.10
N ASP A 316 -5.49 34.53 -8.02
CA ASP A 316 -4.58 35.68 -7.90
C ASP A 316 -3.09 35.32 -8.07
N GLY A 317 -2.68 34.14 -7.59
CA GLY A 317 -1.30 33.63 -7.74
C GLY A 317 -0.99 32.94 -9.08
N VAL A 318 -1.90 32.94 -10.05
CA VAL A 318 -1.69 32.38 -11.40
C VAL A 318 -1.36 33.49 -12.39
N SER A 319 -0.19 33.37 -12.99
CA SER A 319 0.38 34.28 -13.99
C SER A 319 0.90 33.55 -15.23
N GLU A 320 1.09 32.23 -15.14
CA GLU A 320 1.60 31.37 -16.20
C GLU A 320 0.78 30.09 -16.30
N LEU A 321 0.64 29.58 -17.54
CA LEU A 321 -0.18 28.42 -17.82
C LEU A 321 0.36 27.15 -17.15
N ASN A 322 1.68 27.03 -17.07
CA ASN A 322 2.37 25.88 -16.50
C ASN A 322 2.21 25.77 -14.97
N GLN A 323 1.56 26.75 -14.30
CA GLN A 323 1.19 26.65 -12.90
C GLN A 323 -0.05 25.79 -12.67
N LEU A 324 -0.86 25.52 -13.72
CA LEU A 324 -2.07 24.72 -13.59
C LEU A 324 -1.81 23.26 -13.99
N ARG A 325 -2.34 22.33 -13.19
CA ARG A 325 -2.29 20.89 -13.43
C ARG A 325 -3.68 20.31 -13.18
N TRP A 326 -4.27 19.69 -14.19
CA TRP A 326 -5.53 18.98 -14.10
C TRP A 326 -5.27 17.49 -14.35
N ILE A 327 -5.33 16.70 -13.29
CA ILE A 327 -4.96 15.29 -13.31
C ILE A 327 -6.19 14.40 -13.22
N PHE A 328 -6.41 13.60 -14.25
CA PHE A 328 -7.55 12.71 -14.39
C PHE A 328 -7.18 11.27 -14.06
N ASP A 329 -8.09 10.60 -13.38
CA ASP A 329 -7.96 9.18 -13.02
C ASP A 329 -8.08 8.30 -14.27
N GLY A 330 -6.96 7.78 -14.75
CA GLY A 330 -6.86 6.93 -15.94
C GLY A 330 -7.58 5.61 -15.82
N LYS A 331 -7.96 5.18 -14.60
CA LYS A 331 -8.83 4.01 -14.42
C LYS A 331 -10.28 4.31 -14.80
N LYS A 332 -10.71 5.58 -14.78
CA LYS A 332 -12.10 6.01 -15.08
C LYS A 332 -12.25 6.68 -16.44
N VAL A 333 -11.19 7.31 -16.96
CA VAL A 333 -11.20 7.97 -18.27
C VAL A 333 -9.96 7.63 -19.09
N SER A 334 -10.16 7.19 -20.33
CA SER A 334 -9.07 6.81 -21.24
C SER A 334 -8.68 7.92 -22.23
N SER A 335 -9.53 8.92 -22.42
CA SER A 335 -9.30 10.04 -23.33
C SER A 335 -10.06 11.29 -22.90
N LEU A 336 -9.48 12.48 -23.13
CA LEU A 336 -10.13 13.75 -22.86
C LEU A 336 -10.75 14.31 -24.16
N GLU A 337 -12.03 14.67 -24.12
CA GLU A 337 -12.74 15.26 -25.26
C GLU A 337 -12.36 16.74 -25.47
N LYS A 338 -11.11 17.00 -25.89
CA LYS A 338 -10.57 18.37 -26.03
C LYS A 338 -11.46 19.25 -26.90
N LYS A 339 -11.96 18.74 -28.03
CA LYS A 339 -12.79 19.52 -28.95
C LYS A 339 -14.05 20.03 -28.24
N ALA A 340 -14.76 19.15 -27.53
CA ALA A 340 -15.95 19.54 -26.78
C ALA A 340 -15.63 20.55 -25.66
N PHE A 341 -14.52 20.36 -24.94
CA PHE A 341 -14.06 21.31 -23.93
C PHE A 341 -13.73 22.69 -24.53
N LEU A 342 -12.98 22.71 -25.64
CA LEU A 342 -12.59 23.94 -26.32
C LEU A 342 -13.81 24.67 -26.91
N ASP A 343 -14.76 23.93 -27.50
CA ASP A 343 -15.99 24.50 -28.04
C ASP A 343 -16.81 25.18 -26.94
N GLU A 344 -16.89 24.60 -25.73
CA GLU A 344 -17.52 25.25 -24.57
C GLU A 344 -16.73 26.46 -24.06
N LEU A 345 -15.40 26.33 -23.99
CA LEU A 345 -14.52 27.42 -23.53
C LEU A 345 -14.61 28.65 -24.45
N LEU A 346 -14.71 28.45 -25.77
CA LEU A 346 -14.78 29.53 -26.76
C LEU A 346 -16.14 30.23 -26.83
N LYS A 347 -17.19 29.67 -26.20
CA LYS A 347 -18.49 30.37 -26.03
C LYS A 347 -18.46 31.41 -24.91
N ARG A 348 -17.45 31.37 -24.05
CA ARG A 348 -17.36 32.16 -22.82
C ARG A 348 -16.69 33.52 -23.05
N GLN A 349 -17.44 34.60 -22.92
CA GLN A 349 -16.89 35.96 -23.00
C GLN A 349 -15.88 36.26 -21.88
N ASP A 350 -16.14 35.76 -20.67
CA ASP A 350 -15.25 35.89 -19.51
C ASP A 350 -13.95 35.07 -19.61
N PHE A 351 -13.81 34.23 -20.65
CA PHE A 351 -12.55 33.66 -21.07
C PHE A 351 -11.87 34.54 -22.13
N LEU A 352 -12.59 34.84 -23.22
CA LEU A 352 -12.04 35.49 -24.41
C LEU A 352 -11.69 36.97 -24.21
N GLU A 353 -12.43 37.70 -23.37
CA GLU A 353 -12.27 39.14 -23.16
C GLU A 353 -11.54 39.48 -21.86
N ASN A 354 -11.22 38.46 -21.06
CA ASN A 354 -10.54 38.65 -19.79
C ASN A 354 -9.05 38.99 -20.00
N LYS A 355 -8.68 40.20 -19.60
CA LYS A 355 -7.32 40.75 -19.78
C LYS A 355 -6.23 39.89 -19.14
N LYS A 356 -6.50 39.29 -17.97
CA LYS A 356 -5.54 38.42 -17.28
C LYS A 356 -5.32 37.14 -18.08
N ILE A 357 -6.40 36.49 -18.50
CA ILE A 357 -6.35 35.27 -19.32
C ILE A 357 -5.62 35.53 -20.64
N LEU A 358 -5.97 36.62 -21.34
CA LEU A 358 -5.28 37.04 -22.56
C LEU A 358 -3.78 37.27 -22.31
N GLY A 359 -3.41 37.85 -21.16
CA GLY A 359 -2.02 38.02 -20.73
C GLY A 359 -1.27 36.70 -20.54
N ILE A 360 -1.90 35.72 -19.86
CA ILE A 360 -1.33 34.38 -19.64
C ILE A 360 -1.03 33.71 -21.00
N PHE A 361 -1.99 33.71 -21.92
CA PHE A 361 -1.79 33.11 -23.25
C PHE A 361 -0.84 33.92 -24.13
N SER A 362 -0.80 35.24 -23.99
CA SER A 362 0.19 36.12 -24.63
C SER A 362 1.61 35.71 -24.24
N ASN A 363 1.83 35.46 -22.95
CA ASN A 363 3.12 34.97 -22.44
C ASN A 363 3.43 33.57 -22.96
N TYR A 364 2.46 32.65 -22.89
CA TYR A 364 2.61 31.26 -23.33
C TYR A 364 3.04 31.16 -24.81
N TYR A 365 2.31 31.83 -25.70
CA TYR A 365 2.59 31.85 -27.14
C TYR A 365 3.64 32.89 -27.54
N LYS A 366 4.29 33.56 -26.57
CA LYS A 366 5.30 34.61 -26.80
C LYS A 366 4.85 35.66 -27.82
N THR A 367 3.60 36.07 -27.73
CA THR A 367 2.93 36.91 -28.72
C THR A 367 2.33 38.14 -28.06
N LYS A 368 2.82 39.34 -28.39
CA LYS A 368 2.28 40.60 -27.84
C LYS A 368 0.82 40.82 -28.25
N ASN A 369 0.01 41.29 -27.29
CA ASN A 369 -1.37 41.77 -27.49
C ASN A 369 -2.26 40.79 -28.26
N ILE A 370 -2.49 39.60 -27.68
CA ILE A 370 -3.44 38.64 -28.24
C ILE A 370 -4.86 39.22 -28.15
N SER A 371 -5.52 39.35 -29.32
CA SER A 371 -6.95 39.65 -29.40
C SER A 371 -7.79 38.38 -29.23
N PRO A 372 -9.08 38.48 -28.85
CA PRO A 372 -9.97 37.32 -28.72
C PRO A 372 -9.98 36.39 -29.94
N ASN A 373 -10.07 36.97 -31.15
CA ASN A 373 -10.04 36.20 -32.41
C ASN A 373 -8.69 35.51 -32.66
N LYS A 374 -7.59 36.14 -32.24
CA LYS A 374 -6.25 35.54 -32.35
C LYS A 374 -6.08 34.40 -31.34
N LEU A 375 -6.57 34.57 -30.11
CA LEU A 375 -6.56 33.50 -29.10
C LEU A 375 -7.31 32.28 -29.61
N LYS A 376 -8.54 32.46 -30.11
CA LYS A 376 -9.34 31.38 -30.68
C LYS A 376 -8.57 30.55 -31.72
N LYS A 377 -7.98 31.22 -32.72
CA LYS A 377 -7.17 30.55 -33.75
C LYS A 377 -5.97 29.81 -33.18
N LEU A 378 -5.30 30.36 -32.16
CA LEU A 378 -4.15 29.70 -31.53
C LEU A 378 -4.58 28.42 -30.80
N LEU A 379 -5.68 28.45 -30.05
CA LEU A 379 -6.18 27.29 -29.30
C LEU A 379 -6.73 26.17 -30.21
N GLU A 380 -7.31 26.54 -31.35
CA GLU A 380 -7.81 25.60 -32.36
C GLU A 380 -6.67 24.91 -33.14
N ASN A 381 -5.56 25.61 -33.38
CA ASN A 381 -4.45 25.11 -34.19
C ASN A 381 -3.32 24.45 -33.39
N ASN A 382 -3.34 24.56 -32.06
CA ASN A 382 -2.27 24.04 -31.20
C ASN A 382 -2.85 23.39 -29.94
N ASP A 383 -2.40 22.17 -29.67
CA ASP A 383 -2.89 21.35 -28.56
C ASP A 383 -1.95 21.34 -27.36
N ASN A 384 -0.75 21.92 -27.49
CA ASN A 384 0.31 21.84 -26.48
C ASN A 384 -0.17 22.45 -25.15
N TRP A 385 -0.87 23.58 -25.19
CA TRP A 385 -1.41 24.23 -23.99
C TRP A 385 -2.35 23.30 -23.21
N PHE A 386 -3.17 22.52 -23.92
CA PHE A 386 -4.11 21.59 -23.30
C PHE A 386 -3.35 20.39 -22.74
N ASN A 387 -2.46 19.81 -23.54
CA ASN A 387 -1.67 18.65 -23.12
C ASN A 387 -0.70 18.98 -21.98
N GLU A 388 -0.31 20.23 -21.79
CA GLU A 388 0.56 20.68 -20.70
C GLU A 388 -0.18 20.73 -19.36
N ILE A 389 -1.45 21.14 -19.37
CA ILE A 389 -2.28 21.28 -18.15
C ILE A 389 -3.01 19.97 -17.83
N PHE A 390 -3.67 19.38 -18.82
CA PHE A 390 -4.61 18.27 -18.64
C PHE A 390 -3.89 16.94 -18.91
N LYS A 391 -3.81 16.09 -17.88
CA LYS A 391 -3.11 14.80 -17.92
C LYS A 391 -4.02 13.68 -17.45
N ILE A 392 -3.98 12.53 -18.14
CA ILE A 392 -4.53 11.27 -17.63
C ILE A 392 -3.38 10.50 -16.99
N ASN A 393 -3.58 9.99 -15.77
CA ASN A 393 -2.57 9.23 -15.02
C ASN A 393 -3.11 7.89 -14.51
#